data_AF-A0A536AK92-F1
#
_entry.id   AF-A0A536AK92-F1
#
_cell.length_a   1.000
_cell.length_b   1.000
_cell.length_c   1.000
_cell.angle_alpha   90.00
_cell.angle_beta   90.00
_cell.angle_gamma   90.00
#
_symmetry.space_group_name_H-M   'P 1'
#
loop_
_entity.id
_entity.type
_entity.pdbx_description
1 polymer ?
#
loop_
_entity_poly.entity_id
_entity_poly.type
_entity_poly.pdbx_seq_one_letter_code
_entity_poly.pdbx_strand_id
1 'polypeptide(L)'
;MADVVVDAAGDKKAEDILVLNVSELTTIADLFVICTGRGERQVQAIADAVREKAIQAGRKPIGVEGYSSGRWVLIDLGDVVVHAFV
;
A
#
# COMPACT_ATOMS: atom_id res chain seq x y z
N MET A 1 0.82 -11.05 -3.86
CA MET A 1 0.87 -9.58 -3.99
C MET A 1 1.05 -8.91 -2.63
N ALA A 2 0.29 -9.30 -1.59
CA ALA A 2 0.47 -8.74 -0.24
C ALA A 2 1.92 -8.80 0.28
N ASP A 3 2.64 -9.92 0.11
CA ASP A 3 4.05 -10.03 0.54
C ASP A 3 4.94 -8.96 -0.13
N VAL A 4 4.74 -8.71 -1.43
CA VAL A 4 5.48 -7.67 -2.18
C VAL A 4 5.22 -6.28 -1.59
N VAL A 5 3.96 -6.00 -1.19
CA VAL A 5 3.59 -4.74 -0.55
C VAL A 5 4.24 -4.64 0.83
N VAL A 6 4.16 -5.69 1.63
CA VAL A 6 4.70 -5.75 3.00
C VAL A 6 6.21 -5.55 2.98
N ASP A 7 6.92 -6.23 2.09
CA ASP A 7 8.37 -6.09 1.91
C ASP A 7 8.73 -4.67 1.48
N ALA A 8 8.03 -4.11 0.49
CA ALA A 8 8.27 -2.76 0.01
C ALA A 8 8.03 -1.68 1.09
N ALA A 9 6.98 -1.84 1.88
CA ALA A 9 6.68 -0.95 3.01
C ALA A 9 7.73 -1.11 4.13
N GLY A 10 8.13 -2.34 4.44
CA GLY A 10 9.17 -2.66 5.42
C GLY A 10 10.55 -2.10 5.04
N ASP A 11 10.92 -2.14 3.76
CA ASP A 11 12.14 -1.53 3.22
C ASP A 11 12.17 -0.01 3.46
N LYS A 12 10.99 0.62 3.45
CA LYS A 12 10.81 2.05 3.77
C LYS A 12 10.55 2.32 5.25
N LYS A 13 10.74 1.32 6.11
CA LYS A 13 10.58 1.41 7.57
C LYS A 13 9.18 1.86 7.98
N ALA A 14 8.16 1.41 7.26
CA ALA A 14 6.78 1.58 7.67
C ALA A 14 6.53 0.87 9.01
N GLU A 15 5.67 1.46 9.82
CA GLU A 15 5.24 0.96 11.13
C GLU A 15 3.84 0.36 11.02
N ASP A 16 3.48 -0.47 12.00
CA ASP A 16 2.14 -1.06 12.13
C ASP A 16 1.57 -1.70 10.84
N ILE A 17 2.45 -2.41 10.11
CA ILE A 17 2.03 -3.10 8.88
C ILE A 17 1.06 -4.22 9.24
N LEU A 18 -0.20 -4.06 8.85
CA LEU A 18 -1.29 -4.98 9.10
C LEU A 18 -1.86 -5.48 7.78
N VAL A 19 -1.97 -6.80 7.62
CA VAL A 19 -2.65 -7.43 6.50
C VAL A 19 -4.00 -7.95 6.97
N LEU A 20 -5.07 -7.48 6.36
CA LEU A 20 -6.44 -7.86 6.66
C LEU A 20 -7.03 -8.65 5.49
N ASN A 21 -7.58 -9.82 5.78
CA ASN A 21 -8.42 -10.54 4.82
C ASN A 21 -9.84 -9.97 4.87
N VAL A 22 -10.27 -9.41 3.74
CA VAL A 22 -11.57 -8.75 3.57
C VAL A 22 -12.42 -9.41 2.49
N SER A 23 -11.95 -10.51 1.89
CA SER A 23 -12.62 -11.24 0.79
C SER A 23 -14.04 -11.71 1.15
N GLU A 24 -14.34 -11.97 2.42
CA GLU A 24 -15.69 -12.34 2.88
C GLU A 24 -16.59 -11.14 3.20
N LEU A 25 -16.01 -9.94 3.29
CA LEU A 25 -16.72 -8.71 3.69
C LEU A 25 -17.07 -7.82 2.50
N THR A 26 -16.29 -7.91 1.42
CA THR A 26 -16.47 -7.07 0.22
C THR A 26 -15.96 -7.77 -1.03
N THR A 27 -16.56 -7.43 -2.16
CA THR A 27 -16.11 -7.89 -3.50
C THR A 27 -15.10 -6.94 -4.13
N ILE A 28 -14.71 -5.86 -3.45
CA ILE A 28 -13.81 -4.83 -3.99
C ILE A 28 -12.37 -5.35 -4.05
N ALA A 29 -11.90 -6.03 -3.00
CA ALA A 29 -10.56 -6.58 -2.89
C ALA A 29 -10.56 -7.79 -1.95
N ASP A 30 -9.54 -8.64 -2.05
CA ASP A 30 -9.37 -9.79 -1.18
C ASP A 30 -8.60 -9.43 0.10
N LEU A 31 -7.60 -8.54 -0.03
CA LEU A 31 -6.72 -8.14 1.06
C LEU A 31 -6.58 -6.63 1.15
N PHE A 32 -6.62 -6.12 2.39
CA PHE A 32 -6.14 -4.78 2.70
C PHE A 32 -4.77 -4.86 3.37
N VAL A 33 -3.85 -4.00 2.95
CA VAL A 33 -2.59 -3.77 3.65
C VAL A 33 -2.63 -2.35 4.22
N ILE A 34 -2.49 -2.23 5.53
CA ILE A 34 -2.50 -0.95 6.24
C ILE A 34 -1.10 -0.75 6.84
N CYS A 35 -0.54 0.45 6.72
CA CYS A 35 0.73 0.79 7.34
C CYS A 35 0.81 2.27 7.67
N THR A 36 1.75 2.61 8.55
CA THR A 36 1.98 3.97 9.05
C THR A 36 3.39 4.44 8.69
N GLY A 37 3.53 5.67 8.23
CA GLY A 37 4.81 6.37 8.09
C GLY A 37 4.89 7.52 9.09
N ARG A 38 6.08 7.85 9.58
CA ARG A 38 6.31 8.90 10.59
C ARG A 38 6.15 10.34 10.09
N GLY A 39 5.75 10.52 8.83
CA GLY A 39 5.62 11.82 8.18
C GLY A 39 5.21 11.70 6.71
N GLU A 40 4.66 12.79 6.16
CA GLU A 40 4.11 12.83 4.79
C GLU A 40 5.12 12.35 3.72
N ARG A 41 6.41 12.71 3.87
CA ARG A 41 7.48 12.25 2.98
C ARG A 41 7.75 10.75 3.06
N GLN A 42 7.65 10.16 4.26
CA GLN A 42 7.87 8.71 4.41
C GLN A 42 6.68 7.96 3.81
N VAL A 43 5.46 8.43 4.00
CA VAL A 43 4.26 7.87 3.37
C VAL A 43 4.38 7.89 1.85
N GLN A 44 4.82 9.00 1.25
CA GLN A 44 5.10 9.07 -0.18
C GLN A 44 6.18 8.07 -0.61
N ALA A 45 7.26 7.95 0.16
CA ALA A 45 8.33 6.99 -0.13
C ALA A 45 7.86 5.53 -0.04
N ILE A 46 6.99 5.20 0.92
CA ILE A 46 6.32 3.89 1.03
C ILE A 46 5.48 3.66 -0.23
N ALA A 47 4.66 4.64 -0.63
CA ALA A 47 3.80 4.51 -1.78
C ALA A 47 4.57 4.32 -3.10
N ASP A 48 5.64 5.07 -3.30
CA ASP A 48 6.52 4.91 -4.45
C ASP A 48 7.17 3.53 -4.48
N ALA A 49 7.66 3.04 -3.34
CA ALA A 49 8.28 1.72 -3.23
C ALA A 49 7.28 0.60 -3.55
N VAL A 50 6.08 0.66 -2.98
CA VAL A 50 5.00 -0.29 -3.26
C VAL A 50 4.65 -0.29 -4.75
N ARG A 51 4.51 0.89 -5.36
CA ARG A 51 4.25 0.99 -6.81
C ARG A 51 5.38 0.37 -7.63
N GLU A 52 6.63 0.70 -7.33
CA GLU A 52 7.79 0.18 -8.06
C GLU A 52 7.87 -1.34 -7.97
N LYS A 53 7.75 -1.90 -6.76
CA LYS A 53 7.82 -3.33 -6.51
C LYS A 53 6.63 -4.08 -7.11
N ALA A 54 5.43 -3.52 -7.05
CA ALA A 54 4.25 -4.10 -7.70
C ALA A 54 4.45 -4.16 -9.23
N ILE A 55 4.97 -3.10 -9.85
CA ILE A 55 5.26 -3.08 -11.29
C ILE A 55 6.31 -4.13 -11.67
N GLN A 56 7.39 -4.25 -10.87
CA GLN A 56 8.40 -5.30 -11.06
C GLN A 56 7.81 -6.71 -10.94
N ALA A 57 6.81 -6.89 -10.08
CA ALA A 57 6.05 -8.14 -9.92
C ALA A 57 4.94 -8.33 -10.99
N GLY A 58 4.91 -7.49 -12.02
CA GLY A 58 3.95 -7.60 -13.14
C GLY A 58 2.56 -7.01 -12.84
N ARG A 59 2.41 -6.22 -11.77
CA ARG A 59 1.14 -5.60 -11.36
C ARG A 59 1.25 -4.09 -11.34
N LYS A 60 0.67 -3.43 -12.34
CA LYS A 60 0.57 -1.97 -12.36
C LYS A 60 -0.58 -1.54 -11.45
N PRO A 61 -0.42 -0.50 -10.61
CA PRO A 61 -1.55 0.04 -9.86
C PRO A 61 -2.65 0.53 -10.79
N ILE A 62 -3.89 0.23 -10.40
CA ILE A 62 -5.11 0.72 -11.04
C ILE A 62 -5.26 2.21 -10.76
N GLY A 63 -5.01 2.61 -9.51
CA GLY A 63 -5.10 4.00 -9.06
C GLY A 63 -4.19 4.27 -7.87
N VAL A 64 -3.81 5.54 -7.72
CA VAL A 64 -3.10 6.06 -6.55
C VAL A 64 -3.74 7.39 -6.16
N GLU A 65 -4.30 7.45 -4.96
CA GLU A 65 -5.02 8.61 -4.45
C GLU A 65 -4.30 9.22 -3.24
N GLY A 66 -4.43 10.54 -3.05
CA GLY A 66 -3.90 11.25 -1.87
C GLY A 66 -2.37 11.44 -1.82
N TYR A 67 -1.63 10.94 -2.82
CA TYR A 67 -0.16 10.99 -2.89
C TYR A 67 0.43 12.38 -2.66
N SER A 68 -0.13 13.43 -3.28
CA SER A 68 0.38 14.80 -3.15
C SER A 68 0.36 15.32 -1.71
N SER A 69 -0.63 14.90 -0.91
CA SER A 69 -0.72 15.27 0.51
C SER A 69 0.23 14.47 1.39
N GLY A 70 0.48 13.19 1.05
CA GLY A 70 1.24 12.26 1.89
C GLY A 70 0.61 11.95 3.25
N ARG A 71 -0.59 12.45 3.57
CA ARG A 71 -1.24 12.18 4.88
C ARG A 71 -1.94 10.83 4.90
N TRP A 72 -2.57 10.52 3.77
CA TRP A 72 -3.16 9.22 3.52
C TRP A 72 -3.04 8.96 2.03
N VAL A 73 -2.36 7.86 1.69
CA VAL A 73 -2.20 7.41 0.33
C VAL A 73 -2.88 6.06 0.18
N LEU A 74 -3.76 5.97 -0.81
CA LEU A 74 -4.42 4.74 -1.21
C LEU A 74 -3.81 4.25 -2.51
N ILE A 75 -3.42 2.97 -2.57
CA ILE A 75 -2.89 2.33 -3.77
C ILE A 75 -3.78 1.13 -4.07
N ASP A 76 -4.43 1.16 -5.23
CA ASP A 76 -5.27 0.08 -5.70
C ASP A 76 -4.46 -0.84 -6.63
N LEU A 77 -4.28 -2.09 -6.22
CA LEU A 77 -3.65 -3.14 -7.02
C LEU A 77 -4.67 -4.20 -7.48
N GLY A 78 -5.97 -3.95 -7.35
CA GLY A 78 -7.07 -4.86 -7.65
C GLY A 78 -7.42 -5.77 -6.48
N ASP A 79 -6.82 -6.96 -6.42
CA ASP A 79 -7.02 -7.94 -5.35
C ASP A 79 -6.43 -7.49 -3.99
N VAL A 80 -5.51 -6.53 -4.02
CA VAL A 80 -4.89 -5.92 -2.84
C VAL A 80 -5.06 -4.41 -2.87
N VAL A 81 -5.53 -3.83 -1.77
CA VAL A 81 -5.60 -2.37 -1.59
C VAL A 81 -4.71 -1.95 -0.42
N VAL A 82 -3.85 -0.97 -0.65
CA VAL A 82 -2.89 -0.49 0.34
C VAL A 82 -3.33 0.86 0.88
N HIS A 83 -3.30 1.01 2.20
CA HIS A 83 -3.55 2.25 2.92
C HIS A 83 -2.28 2.63 3.68
N ALA A 84 -1.64 3.72 3.28
CA ALA A 84 -0.49 4.27 3.98
C ALA A 84 -0.89 5.58 4.67
N PHE A 85 -0.82 5.61 6.00
CA PHE A 85 -1.18 6.76 6.83
C PHE A 85 0.06 7.44 7.41
N VAL A 86 -0.08 8.72 7.76
CA VAL A 86 0.87 9.45 8.62
C VAL A 86 0.48 9.36 10.09
#